data_AF-R0NVU7-F1
#
_entry.id   AF-R0NVU7-F1
#
_cell.length_a   1.000
_cell.length_b   1.000
_cell.length_c   1.000
_cell.angle_alpha   90.00
_cell.angle_beta   90.00
_cell.angle_gamma   90.00
#
_symmetry.space_group_name_H-M   'P 1'
#
loop_
_entity.id
_entity.type
_entity.pdbx_description
1 polymer ?
#
loop_
_entity_poly.entity_id
_entity_poly.type
_entity_poly.pdbx_seq_one_letter_code
_entity_poly.pdbx_strand_id
1 'polypeptide(L)'
;SSYFYLTSEGSSARNTWVGNYYLKSDGKMAKKEWIYDKKYSAHYYLTAEGSYARNTWVGNYYLKSDGKRAKNEWIYDKNYGSYYYLTSEGSYARNTWVGNYYLKSDGKMAKNEWIYDKNYGSYYYLTGEGSYARN
;
A
#
# COMPACT_ATOMS: atom_id res chain seq x y z
N SER A 1 -26.75 17.85 -5.09
CA SER A 1 -26.11 18.55 -6.22
C SER A 1 -24.81 17.86 -6.58
N SER A 2 -24.69 17.37 -7.81
CA SER A 2 -23.45 16.81 -8.39
C SER A 2 -22.60 17.94 -8.94
N TYR A 3 -21.49 18.24 -8.28
CA TYR A 3 -20.51 19.20 -8.77
C TYR A 3 -19.79 18.59 -9.98
N PHE A 4 -19.99 19.16 -11.17
CA PHE A 4 -19.22 18.81 -12.36
C PHE A 4 -17.93 19.64 -12.36
N TYR A 5 -16.78 18.98 -12.45
CA TYR A 5 -15.51 19.68 -12.70
C TYR A 5 -15.31 19.80 -14.21
N LEU A 6 -15.17 21.04 -14.68
CA LEU A 6 -14.82 21.33 -16.06
C LEU A 6 -13.29 21.30 -16.21
N THR A 7 -12.81 20.79 -17.33
CA THR A 7 -11.41 20.92 -17.74
C THR A 7 -11.13 22.38 -18.15
N SER A 8 -9.84 22.73 -18.32
CA SER A 8 -9.43 24.03 -18.88
C SER A 8 -10.01 24.31 -20.28
N GLU A 9 -10.51 23.29 -20.97
CA GLU A 9 -11.08 23.35 -22.32
C GLU A 9 -12.62 23.44 -22.29
N GLY A 10 -13.24 23.56 -21.11
CA GLY A 10 -14.69 23.64 -20.97
C GLY A 10 -15.44 22.30 -21.13
N SER A 11 -14.71 21.18 -21.27
CA SER A 11 -15.29 19.84 -21.35
C SER A 11 -15.43 19.20 -19.95
N SER A 12 -16.40 18.30 -19.74
CA SER A 12 -16.52 17.58 -18.46
C SER A 12 -15.34 16.62 -18.28
N ALA A 13 -14.56 16.80 -17.20
CA ALA A 13 -13.47 15.89 -16.86
C ALA A 13 -14.01 14.50 -16.51
N ARG A 14 -13.45 13.45 -17.12
CA ARG A 14 -13.84 12.04 -16.91
C ARG A 14 -12.62 11.13 -17.00
N ASN A 15 -12.61 10.06 -16.21
CA ASN A 15 -11.50 9.12 -16.09
C ASN A 15 -10.14 9.83 -15.90
N THR A 16 -10.13 10.88 -15.08
CA THR A 16 -8.97 11.75 -14.93
C THR A 16 -8.90 12.34 -13.53
N TRP A 17 -7.70 12.74 -13.16
CA TRP A 17 -7.43 13.44 -11.92
C TRP A 17 -7.69 14.94 -12.06
N VAL A 18 -8.34 15.51 -11.06
CA VAL A 18 -8.48 16.96 -10.88
C VAL A 18 -7.93 17.29 -9.50
N GLY A 19 -6.69 17.79 -9.44
CA GLY A 19 -5.96 17.89 -8.18
C GLY A 19 -5.79 16.52 -7.52
N ASN A 20 -6.27 16.37 -6.28
CA ASN A 20 -6.20 15.11 -5.53
C ASN A 20 -7.43 14.21 -5.69
N TYR A 21 -8.37 14.59 -6.54
CA TYR A 21 -9.63 13.88 -6.75
C TYR A 21 -9.63 13.13 -8.08
N TYR A 22 -10.30 11.99 -8.14
CA TYR A 22 -10.49 11.25 -9.38
C TYR A 22 -11.95 11.34 -9.85
N LEU A 23 -12.16 11.77 -11.09
CA LEU A 23 -13.47 11.72 -11.74
C LEU A 23 -13.63 10.44 -12.55
N LYS A 24 -14.71 9.71 -12.27
CA LYS A 24 -15.03 8.44 -12.94
C LYS A 24 -15.60 8.68 -14.34
N SER A 25 -15.94 7.59 -15.02
CA SER A 25 -16.50 7.63 -16.38
C SER A 25 -17.84 8.35 -16.47
N ASP A 26 -18.63 8.35 -15.39
CA ASP A 26 -19.89 9.08 -15.26
C ASP A 26 -19.71 10.56 -14.85
N GLY A 27 -18.47 11.02 -14.73
CA GLY A 27 -18.12 12.38 -14.29
C GLY A 27 -18.30 12.62 -12.79
N LYS A 28 -18.72 11.63 -12.00
CA LYS A 28 -18.80 11.75 -10.55
C LYS A 28 -17.43 11.51 -9.93
N MET A 29 -17.19 12.22 -8.84
CA MET A 29 -15.98 12.04 -8.03
C MET A 29 -16.03 10.70 -7.29
N ALA A 30 -14.94 9.95 -7.34
CA ALA A 30 -14.78 8.72 -6.57
C ALA A 30 -14.64 9.02 -5.07
N LYS A 31 -15.33 8.25 -4.22
CA LYS A 31 -15.34 8.44 -2.76
C LYS A 31 -15.50 7.10 -2.03
N LYS A 32 -14.70 6.89 -0.99
CA LYS A 32 -14.62 5.64 -0.20
C LYS A 32 -14.44 4.38 -1.06
N GLU A 33 -13.73 4.48 -2.18
CA GLU A 33 -13.64 3.41 -3.16
C GLU A 33 -12.23 3.29 -3.76
N TRP A 34 -11.91 2.09 -4.22
CA TRP A 34 -10.71 1.84 -5.01
C TRP A 34 -10.98 2.17 -6.47
N ILE A 35 -9.98 2.78 -7.13
CA ILE A 35 -9.96 2.92 -8.59
C ILE A 35 -8.66 2.32 -9.14
N TYR A 36 -8.71 1.92 -10.41
CA TYR A 36 -7.53 1.59 -11.20
C TYR A 36 -7.33 2.66 -12.26
N ASP A 37 -6.19 3.35 -12.19
CA ASP A 37 -5.80 4.31 -13.22
C ASP A 37 -4.92 3.61 -14.26
N LYS A 38 -5.45 3.50 -15.48
CA LYS A 38 -4.74 2.89 -16.61
C LYS A 38 -3.49 3.67 -17.03
N LYS A 39 -3.50 5.01 -16.92
CA LYS A 39 -2.36 5.87 -17.29
C LYS A 39 -1.15 5.57 -16.41
N TYR A 40 -1.37 5.37 -15.11
CA TYR A 40 -0.30 5.05 -14.17
C TYR A 40 -0.14 3.55 -13.90
N SER A 41 -1.02 2.71 -14.46
CA SER A 41 -1.09 1.28 -14.21
C SER A 41 -1.07 0.92 -12.73
N ALA A 42 -1.83 1.68 -11.93
CA ALA A 42 -1.79 1.61 -10.47
C ALA A 42 -3.18 1.75 -9.85
N HIS A 43 -3.33 1.14 -8.67
CA HIS A 43 -4.52 1.29 -7.85
C HIS A 43 -4.37 2.47 -6.90
N TYR A 44 -5.46 3.18 -6.68
CA TYR A 44 -5.58 4.27 -5.72
C TYR A 44 -6.83 4.07 -4.89
N TYR A 45 -6.83 4.56 -3.66
CA TYR A 45 -8.03 4.60 -2.83
C TYR A 45 -8.44 6.06 -2.61
N LEU A 46 -9.71 6.38 -2.86
CA LEU A 46 -10.26 7.70 -2.57
C LEU A 46 -10.98 7.67 -1.23
N THR A 47 -10.63 8.60 -0.36
CA THR A 47 -11.18 8.77 0.99
C THR A 47 -12.66 9.19 0.97
N ALA A 48 -13.26 9.35 2.15
CA ALA A 48 -14.63 9.86 2.28
C ALA A 48 -14.79 11.28 1.74
N GLU A 49 -13.72 12.06 1.86
CA GLU A 49 -13.57 13.43 1.40
C GLU A 49 -13.35 13.47 -0.13
N GLY A 50 -12.94 12.34 -0.71
CA GLY A 50 -12.74 12.16 -2.15
C GLY A 50 -11.29 12.33 -2.60
N SER A 51 -10.41 12.86 -1.74
CA SER A 51 -8.98 12.92 -2.05
C SER A 51 -8.35 11.52 -1.98
N TYR A 52 -7.32 11.26 -2.77
CA TYR A 52 -6.60 9.98 -2.68
C TYR A 52 -5.87 9.82 -1.34
N ALA A 53 -5.90 8.62 -0.80
CA ALA A 53 -5.13 8.23 0.37
C ALA A 53 -3.64 8.09 0.01
N ARG A 54 -2.75 8.52 0.91
CA ARG A 54 -1.29 8.45 0.74
C ARG A 54 -0.58 8.34 2.07
N ASN A 55 0.58 7.71 2.08
CA ASN A 55 1.38 7.38 3.27
C ASN A 55 0.55 6.72 4.38
N THR A 56 -0.39 5.85 4.02
CA THR A 56 -1.34 5.26 4.96
C THR A 56 -1.82 3.90 4.51
N TRP A 57 -2.33 3.13 5.47
CA TRP A 57 -2.96 1.84 5.24
C TRP A 57 -4.45 1.99 4.94
N VAL A 58 -4.93 1.21 3.97
CA VAL A 58 -6.36 0.99 3.72
C VAL A 58 -6.58 -0.52 3.72
N GLY A 59 -7.11 -1.03 4.83
CA GLY A 59 -7.13 -2.48 5.07
C GLY A 59 -5.71 -3.06 5.07
N ASN A 60 -5.47 -4.07 4.26
CA ASN A 60 -4.16 -4.73 4.15
C ASN A 60 -3.20 -4.08 3.14
N TYR A 61 -3.56 -2.93 2.58
CA TYR A 61 -2.83 -2.31 1.48
C TYR A 61 -2.21 -0.98 1.93
N TYR A 62 -0.97 -0.72 1.53
CA TYR A 62 -0.32 0.56 1.78
C TYR A 62 -0.37 1.46 0.55
N LEU A 63 -0.80 2.71 0.72
CA LEU A 63 -0.77 3.73 -0.31
C LEU A 63 0.48 4.60 -0.10
N LYS A 64 1.35 4.66 -1.10
CA LYS A 64 2.62 5.40 -1.05
C LYS A 64 2.39 6.91 -1.08
N SER A 65 3.47 7.69 -1.03
CA SER A 65 3.43 9.16 -1.06
C SER A 65 2.74 9.73 -2.31
N ASP A 66 2.88 9.05 -3.45
CA ASP A 66 2.21 9.36 -4.71
C ASP A 66 0.78 8.80 -4.82
N GLY A 67 0.26 8.22 -3.74
CA GLY A 67 -1.08 7.63 -3.67
C GLY A 67 -1.20 6.25 -4.32
N LYS A 68 -0.16 5.75 -4.99
CA LYS A 68 -0.21 4.41 -5.60
C LYS A 68 -0.16 3.35 -4.51
N ARG A 69 -0.99 2.32 -4.68
CA ARG A 69 -0.89 1.10 -3.89
C ARG A 69 0.45 0.42 -4.12
N ALA A 70 1.19 0.19 -3.05
CA ALA A 70 2.42 -0.57 -3.09
C ALA A 70 2.15 -2.04 -3.48
N LYS A 71 3.05 -2.64 -4.27
CA LYS A 71 3.02 -4.06 -4.65
C LYS A 71 4.40 -4.53 -5.04
N ASN A 72 4.75 -5.78 -4.72
CA ASN A 72 6.08 -6.36 -4.95
C ASN A 72 7.24 -5.47 -4.45
N GLU A 73 7.07 -4.84 -3.29
CA GLU A 73 8.05 -3.89 -2.78
C GLU A 73 8.06 -3.82 -1.26
N TRP A 74 9.20 -3.44 -0.70
CA TRP A 74 9.34 -3.07 0.69
C TRP A 74 8.92 -1.61 0.89
N ILE A 75 8.22 -1.33 1.97
CA ILE A 75 7.95 0.02 2.45
C ILE A 75 8.41 0.16 3.90
N TYR A 76 8.73 1.39 4.29
CA TYR A 76 8.93 1.76 5.69
C TYR A 76 7.79 2.65 6.15
N ASP A 77 7.03 2.18 7.14
CA ASP A 77 5.99 3.00 7.76
C ASP A 77 6.56 3.70 9.00
N LYS A 78 6.73 5.02 8.88
CA LYS A 78 7.25 5.86 9.96
C LYS A 78 6.35 5.88 11.20
N ASN A 79 5.03 5.69 11.03
CA ASN A 79 4.10 5.69 12.16
C ASN A 79 4.27 4.46 13.05
N TYR A 80 4.67 3.33 12.45
CA TYR A 80 4.94 2.08 13.17
C TYR A 80 6.44 1.82 13.41
N GLY A 81 7.31 2.64 12.81
CA GLY A 81 8.76 2.51 12.91
C GLY A 81 9.29 1.21 12.30
N SER A 82 8.60 0.62 11.32
CA SER A 82 8.89 -0.73 10.83
C SER A 82 8.83 -0.84 9.31
N TYR A 83 9.60 -1.80 8.79
CA TYR A 83 9.46 -2.27 7.41
C TYR A 83 8.32 -3.26 7.27
N TYR A 84 7.69 -3.23 6.08
CA TYR A 84 6.66 -4.15 5.62
C TYR A 84 6.97 -4.52 4.17
N TYR A 85 6.59 -5.72 3.75
CA TYR A 85 6.64 -6.12 2.34
C TYR A 85 5.22 -6.27 1.79
N LEU A 86 4.94 -5.66 0.64
CA LEU A 86 3.68 -5.82 -0.07
C LEU A 86 3.84 -6.86 -1.17
N THR A 87 2.94 -7.83 -1.19
CA THR A 87 2.93 -8.94 -2.15
C THR A 87 2.59 -8.48 -3.57
N SER A 88 2.57 -9.40 -4.54
CA SER A 88 2.12 -9.14 -5.90
C SER A 88 0.66 -8.69 -5.98
N GLU A 89 -0.16 -9.18 -5.06
CA GLU A 89 -1.56 -8.77 -4.87
C GLU A 89 -1.67 -7.38 -4.20
N GLY A 90 -0.58 -6.90 -3.61
CA GLY A 90 -0.46 -5.60 -2.95
C GLY A 90 -0.79 -5.62 -1.46
N SER A 91 -1.29 -6.73 -0.93
CA SER A 91 -1.51 -6.94 0.51
C SER A 91 -0.17 -7.09 1.23
N TYR A 92 -0.09 -6.71 2.50
CA TYR A 92 1.14 -6.94 3.27
C TYR A 92 1.36 -8.43 3.55
N ALA A 93 2.60 -8.88 3.41
CA ALA A 93 3.04 -10.21 3.78
C ALA A 93 3.09 -10.36 5.31
N ARG A 94 2.73 -11.54 5.81
CA ARG A 94 2.73 -11.86 7.24
C ARG A 94 2.97 -13.35 7.48
N ASN A 95 3.56 -13.67 8.62
CA ASN A 95 3.97 -15.04 9.01
C ASN A 95 4.75 -15.76 7.90
N THR A 96 5.64 -15.05 7.22
CA THR A 96 6.33 -15.59 6.04
C THR A 96 7.68 -14.93 5.82
N TRP A 97 8.54 -15.62 5.09
CA TRP A 97 9.85 -15.14 4.67
C TRP A 97 9.75 -14.39 3.34
N VAL A 98 10.49 -13.29 3.23
CA VAL A 98 10.76 -12.58 1.98
C VAL A 98 12.27 -12.42 1.86
N GLY A 99 12.88 -13.29 1.05
CA GLY A 99 14.33 -13.43 1.03
C GLY A 99 14.87 -13.86 2.39
N ASN A 100 15.76 -13.05 2.99
CA ASN A 100 16.36 -13.34 4.30
C ASN A 100 15.60 -12.70 5.48
N TYR A 101 14.45 -12.08 5.23
CA TYR A 101 13.70 -11.31 6.23
C TYR A 101 12.39 -12.02 6.57
N TYR A 102 12.02 -12.02 7.84
CA TYR A 102 10.75 -12.59 8.29
C TYR A 102 9.74 -11.49 8.60
N LEU A 103 8.52 -11.61 8.06
CA LEU A 103 7.40 -10.73 8.36
C LEU A 103 6.52 -11.40 9.40
N LYS A 104 6.32 -10.74 10.55
CA LYS A 104 5.53 -11.24 11.67
C LYS A 104 4.03 -11.25 11.37
N SER A 105 3.22 -11.68 12.33
CA SER A 105 1.76 -11.79 12.17
C SER A 105 1.08 -10.45 11.88
N ASP A 106 1.63 -9.35 12.40
CA ASP A 106 1.20 -7.97 12.15
C ASP A 106 1.82 -7.36 10.88
N GLY A 107 2.61 -8.14 10.13
CA GLY A 107 3.27 -7.73 8.90
C GLY A 107 4.58 -6.96 9.10
N LYS A 108 4.97 -6.65 10.35
CA LYS A 108 6.24 -5.98 10.62
C LYS A 108 7.40 -6.93 10.37
N MET A 109 8.47 -6.41 9.78
CA MET A 109 9.74 -7.13 9.68
C MET A 109 10.30 -7.37 11.09
N ALA A 110 10.65 -8.63 11.38
CA ALA A 110 11.36 -8.98 12.60
C ALA A 110 12.79 -8.42 12.60
N LYS A 111 13.24 -7.90 13.73
CA LYS A 111 14.59 -7.31 13.89
C LYS A 111 15.03 -7.38 15.36
N ASN A 112 16.28 -7.79 15.59
CA ASN A 112 16.86 -8.01 16.92
C ASN A 112 16.03 -8.96 17.80
N GLU A 113 15.45 -10.02 17.22
CA GLU A 113 14.55 -10.91 17.93
C GLU A 113 14.65 -12.36 17.41
N TRP A 114 14.29 -13.30 18.27
CA TRP A 114 14.04 -14.69 17.88
C TRP A 114 12.60 -14.82 17.37
N ILE A 115 12.42 -15.52 16.25
CA ILE A 115 11.12 -15.98 15.79
C ILE A 115 11.09 -17.51 15.79
N TYR A 116 9.89 -18.07 15.96
CA TYR A 116 9.62 -19.47 15.72
C TYR A 116 8.82 -19.62 14.44
N ASP A 117 9.39 -20.28 13.44
CA ASP A 117 8.66 -20.58 12.21
C ASP A 117 8.08 -21.99 12.29
N LYS A 118 6.76 -22.06 12.44
CA LYS A 118 5.99 -23.31 12.50
C LYS A 118 6.12 -24.15 11.22
N ASN A 119 6.34 -23.52 10.06
CA ASN A 119 6.47 -24.24 8.79
C ASN A 119 7.76 -25.07 8.74
N TYR A 120 8.80 -24.61 9.42
CA TYR A 120 10.10 -25.30 9.52
C TYR A 120 10.34 -25.94 10.90
N GLY A 121 9.41 -25.78 11.84
CA GLY A 121 9.52 -26.27 13.21
C GLY A 121 10.75 -25.74 13.96
N SER A 122 11.29 -24.57 13.59
CA SER A 122 12.61 -24.12 14.00
C SER A 122 12.63 -22.66 14.47
N TYR A 123 13.59 -22.33 15.33
CA TYR A 123 13.85 -20.97 15.78
C TYR A 123 14.90 -20.29 14.92
N TYR A 124 14.69 -19.02 14.59
CA TYR A 124 15.61 -18.19 13.83
C TYR A 124 15.82 -16.86 14.54
N TYR A 125 17.07 -16.42 14.63
CA TYR A 125 17.39 -15.08 15.14
C TYR A 125 17.52 -14.11 13.97
N LEU A 126 16.79 -13.00 14.02
CA LEU A 126 16.90 -11.90 13.06
C LEU A 126 17.82 -10.83 13.65
N THR A 127 18.84 -10.46 12.88
CA THR A 127 19.88 -9.51 13.29
C THR A 127 19.35 -8.07 13.41
N GLY A 128 20.23 -7.13 13.78
CA GLY A 128 19.94 -5.70 13.76
C GLY A 128 19.61 -5.16 12.37
N GLU A 129 20.02 -5.82 11.31
CA GLU A 129 19.61 -5.46 9.94
C GLU A 129 18.30 -6.16 9.52
N GLY A 130 17.76 -7.03 10.38
CA GLY A 130 16.53 -7.79 10.14
C GLY A 130 16.71 -9.08 9.34
N SER A 131 17.88 -9.30 8.75
CA SER A 131 18.20 -10.56 8.07
C SER A 131 18.44 -11.68 9.09
N TYR A 132 18.10 -12.91 8.76
CA TYR A 132 18.37 -14.05 9.65
C TYR A 132 19.87 -14.30 9.78
N ALA A 133 20.30 -14.60 11.01
CA ALA A 133 21.68 -14.95 11.30
C ALA A 133 22.02 -16.29 10.63
N ARG A 134 23.17 -16.31 9.92
CA ARG A 134 23.76 -17.53 9.37
C ARG A 134 24.99 -17.87 10.21
N ASN A 135 25.13 -19.13 10.56
CA ASN A 135 26.35 -19.68 11.17
C ASN A 135 27.43 -19.88 10.11
#